data_AF-A0A2D7LAJ0-F1
#
_entry.id   AF-A0A2D7LAJ0-F1
#
_cell.length_a   1.000
_cell.length_b   1.000
_cell.length_c   1.000
_cell.angle_alpha   90.00
_cell.angle_beta   90.00
_cell.angle_gamma   90.00
#
_symmetry.space_group_name_H-M   'P 1'
#
loop_
_entity.id
_entity.type
_entity.pdbx_description
1 polymer ?
#
loop_
_entity_poly.entity_id
_entity_poly.type
_entity_poly.pdbx_seq_one_letter_code
_entity_poly.pdbx_strand_id
1 'polypeptide(L)'
;MSFGLQIASATVLLAFLAIYVFSGRKPLPKPPKMPSVTIEDDDEPEELDLPAPVVEMDSVSDKREEKIRRSRGRVAAPAAPAMPMPPPGVPLPPPGAPMPAMPPMPAAPAMPPPMPAPGAPPAVAGDGENVARRLVVARDAQSEMESEIETYVEERRVKRAEIRGRIERRRRMALAERRAAKVRMWTELEDGEDLGALLNRADHGLTVIDEPENPDDSAPLGVSYVRIDESRIIKLRIPLSVPEKQDETPTNPLPQMPEVGEMPPMPPPSGDLPPPPGMPGMPPPPPPPSL
;
A
#
# COMPACT_ATOMS: atom_id res chain seq x y z
N MET A 1 56.31 -41.53 -5.89
CA MET A 1 55.42 -40.76 -6.78
C MET A 1 56.26 -40.20 -7.92
N SER A 2 55.91 -40.51 -9.16
CA SER A 2 56.69 -40.15 -10.35
C SER A 2 56.68 -38.64 -10.57
N PHE A 3 57.86 -38.02 -10.66
CA PHE A 3 58.05 -36.58 -10.87
C PHE A 3 57.23 -36.02 -12.06
N GLY A 4 57.05 -36.81 -13.12
CA GLY A 4 56.20 -36.45 -14.25
C GLY A 4 54.71 -36.29 -13.91
N LEU A 5 54.18 -37.03 -12.93
CA LEU A 5 52.78 -36.92 -12.48
C LEU A 5 52.59 -35.66 -11.63
N GLN A 6 53.61 -35.26 -10.86
CA GLN A 6 53.59 -34.01 -10.10
C GLN A 6 53.63 -32.79 -11.03
N ILE A 7 54.48 -32.81 -12.06
CA ILE A 7 54.53 -31.73 -13.06
C ILE A 7 53.19 -31.63 -13.80
N ALA A 8 52.61 -32.76 -14.24
CA ALA A 8 51.31 -32.76 -14.92
C ALA A 8 50.18 -32.24 -14.01
N SER A 9 50.18 -32.60 -12.72
CA SER A 9 49.19 -32.06 -11.77
C SER A 9 49.37 -30.56 -11.53
N ALA A 10 50.62 -30.09 -11.46
CA ALA A 10 50.94 -28.68 -11.23
C ALA A 10 50.54 -27.79 -12.42
N THR A 11 50.73 -28.26 -13.66
CA THR A 11 50.32 -27.53 -14.86
C THR A 11 48.80 -27.42 -14.97
N VAL A 12 48.07 -28.49 -14.63
CA VAL A 12 46.60 -28.48 -14.61
C VAL A 12 46.06 -27.51 -13.55
N LEU A 13 46.64 -27.50 -12.34
CA LEU A 13 46.25 -26.55 -11.29
C LEU A 13 46.56 -25.09 -11.67
N LEU A 14 47.70 -24.84 -12.31
CA LEU A 14 48.04 -23.51 -12.82
C LEU A 14 47.07 -23.06 -13.92
N ALA A 15 46.64 -23.96 -14.80
CA ALA A 15 45.64 -23.66 -15.82
C ALA A 15 44.28 -23.30 -15.21
N PHE A 16 43.81 -24.05 -14.21
CA PHE A 16 42.57 -23.72 -13.49
C PHE A 16 42.66 -22.39 -12.74
N LEU A 17 43.80 -22.10 -12.10
CA LEU A 17 44.02 -20.82 -11.42
C LEU A 17 44.03 -19.65 -12.42
N ALA A 18 44.67 -19.83 -13.58
CA ALA A 18 44.68 -18.83 -14.65
C ALA A 18 43.26 -18.57 -15.19
N ILE A 19 42.45 -19.61 -15.38
CA ILE A 19 41.05 -19.46 -15.76
C ILE A 19 40.29 -18.72 -14.66
N TYR A 20 40.47 -19.06 -13.38
CA TYR A 20 39.77 -18.40 -12.28
C TYR A 20 40.12 -16.92 -12.12
N VAL A 21 41.40 -16.56 -12.29
CA VAL A 21 41.88 -15.17 -12.16
C VAL A 21 41.56 -14.34 -13.42
N PHE A 22 41.67 -14.94 -14.61
CA PHE A 22 41.52 -14.23 -15.89
C PHE A 22 40.12 -14.30 -16.49
N SER A 23 39.29 -15.27 -16.09
CA SER A 23 37.83 -15.25 -16.31
C SER A 23 37.20 -14.25 -15.34
N GLY A 24 37.60 -12.98 -15.49
CA GLY A 24 37.08 -11.86 -14.75
C GLY A 24 35.56 -11.94 -14.67
N ARG A 25 35.03 -11.70 -13.47
CA ARG A 25 33.60 -11.60 -13.21
C ARG A 25 32.98 -10.70 -14.27
N LYS A 26 32.26 -11.29 -15.23
CA LYS A 26 31.52 -10.51 -16.24
C LYS A 26 30.64 -9.54 -15.44
N PRO A 27 30.71 -8.22 -15.70
CA PRO A 27 29.81 -7.30 -15.02
C PRO A 27 28.39 -7.74 -15.34
N LEU A 28 27.59 -7.95 -14.28
CA LEU A 28 26.19 -8.31 -14.40
C LEU A 28 25.51 -7.35 -15.40
N PRO A 29 24.75 -7.87 -16.38
CA PRO A 29 24.03 -7.03 -17.32
C PRO A 29 23.16 -6.06 -16.52
N LYS A 30 23.30 -4.76 -16.82
CA LYS A 30 22.46 -3.73 -16.19
C LYS A 30 20.99 -4.09 -16.47
N PRO A 31 20.11 -4.08 -15.45
CA PRO A 31 18.72 -4.42 -15.65
C PRO A 31 18.12 -3.48 -16.72
N PRO A 32 17.30 -4.00 -17.64
CA PRO A 32 16.66 -3.17 -18.65
C PRO A 32 15.82 -2.10 -17.97
N LYS A 33 15.97 -0.86 -18.44
CA LYS A 33 15.14 0.27 -18.02
C LYS A 33 13.72 -0.05 -18.48
N MET A 34 12.83 -0.30 -17.52
CA MET A 34 11.42 -0.56 -17.78
C MET A 34 10.87 0.57 -18.66
N PRO A 35 10.19 0.28 -19.78
CA PRO A 35 9.44 1.29 -20.50
C PRO A 35 8.34 1.80 -19.56
N SER A 36 8.21 3.12 -19.48
CA SER A 36 7.04 3.76 -18.90
C SER A 36 5.83 3.27 -19.67
N VAL A 37 5.01 2.43 -19.04
CA VAL A 37 3.72 2.00 -19.56
C VAL A 37 2.84 3.25 -19.61
N THR A 38 2.70 3.81 -20.81
CA THR A 38 1.53 4.61 -21.17
C THR A 38 0.38 3.63 -21.19
N ILE A 39 -0.47 3.68 -20.17
CA ILE A 39 -1.75 2.99 -20.18
C ILE A 39 -2.63 3.85 -21.09
N GLU A 40 -2.98 3.33 -22.25
CA GLU A 40 -4.15 3.79 -23.00
C GLU A 40 -5.37 3.35 -22.18
N ASP A 41 -5.93 4.29 -21.42
CA ASP A 41 -7.22 4.14 -20.76
C ASP A 41 -8.31 4.38 -21.82
N ASP A 42 -8.66 3.32 -22.56
CA ASP A 42 -9.92 3.21 -23.31
C ASP A 42 -10.93 2.55 -22.38
N ASP A 43 -11.65 3.35 -21.60
CA ASP A 43 -12.95 3.04 -20.98
C ASP A 43 -13.40 4.29 -20.21
N GLU A 44 -14.27 5.09 -20.81
CA GLU A 44 -14.90 6.25 -20.18
C GLU A 44 -15.80 5.82 -19.00
N PRO A 45 -15.67 6.42 -17.80
CA PRO A 45 -16.75 6.44 -16.84
C PRO A 45 -17.52 7.76 -16.90
N GLU A 46 -18.84 7.62 -16.93
CA GLU A 46 -19.84 8.67 -16.83
C GLU A 46 -19.47 9.79 -15.83
N GLU A 47 -19.66 11.01 -16.32
CA GLU A 47 -19.52 12.32 -15.72
C GLU A 47 -20.09 12.39 -14.28
N LEU A 48 -19.24 12.11 -13.29
CA LEU A 48 -19.45 12.53 -11.90
C LEU A 48 -19.12 14.02 -11.84
N ASP A 49 -20.17 14.85 -11.76
CA ASP A 49 -20.11 16.31 -11.56
C ASP A 49 -19.52 16.63 -10.17
N LEU A 50 -18.19 16.46 -10.08
CA LEU A 50 -17.37 16.93 -8.98
C LEU A 50 -17.07 18.40 -9.24
N PRO A 51 -17.21 19.29 -8.24
CA PRO A 51 -16.85 20.70 -8.43
C PRO A 51 -15.41 20.80 -8.90
N ALA A 52 -15.20 21.57 -9.97
CA ALA A 52 -13.93 21.67 -10.68
C ALA A 52 -12.77 21.79 -9.67
N PRO A 53 -11.82 20.84 -9.67
CA PRO A 53 -10.68 20.90 -8.77
C PRO A 53 -9.97 22.23 -9.01
N VAL A 54 -9.79 23.01 -7.93
CA VAL A 54 -8.98 24.23 -7.97
C VAL A 54 -7.60 23.82 -8.44
N VAL A 55 -7.31 24.14 -9.69
CA VAL A 55 -6.03 23.87 -10.36
C VAL A 55 -5.00 24.81 -9.72
N GLU A 56 -4.47 24.40 -8.57
CA GLU A 56 -3.13 24.86 -8.18
C GLU A 56 -2.16 24.17 -9.15
N MET A 57 -1.75 24.93 -10.17
CA MET A 57 -0.95 24.53 -11.31
C MET A 57 0.52 24.21 -10.96
N ASP A 58 0.79 23.72 -9.76
CA ASP A 58 2.11 23.27 -9.31
C ASP A 58 1.97 21.87 -8.72
N SER A 59 2.37 20.89 -9.52
CA SER A 59 2.32 19.49 -9.12
C SER A 59 3.20 19.26 -7.88
N VAL A 60 2.83 18.29 -7.05
CA VAL A 60 3.62 17.91 -5.85
C VAL A 60 5.07 17.53 -6.22
N SER A 61 5.30 17.13 -7.46
CA SER A 61 6.62 16.87 -8.06
C SER A 61 7.44 18.15 -8.24
N ASP A 62 6.83 19.24 -8.75
CA ASP A 62 7.48 20.54 -8.95
C ASP A 62 7.94 21.13 -7.61
N LYS A 63 7.08 21.07 -6.59
CA LYS A 63 7.41 21.50 -5.20
C LYS A 63 8.59 20.71 -4.59
N ARG A 64 8.79 19.46 -5.01
CA ARG A 64 9.91 18.62 -4.53
C ARG A 64 11.20 18.95 -5.26
N GLU A 65 11.15 19.20 -6.56
CA GLU A 65 12.31 19.57 -7.38
C GLU A 65 12.80 20.99 -7.08
N GLU A 66 11.91 21.93 -6.77
CA GLU A 66 12.28 23.28 -6.33
C GLU A 66 13.04 23.27 -4.99
N LYS A 67 12.62 22.42 -4.05
CA LYS A 67 13.34 22.21 -2.77
C LYS A 67 14.73 21.60 -2.98
N ILE A 68 14.88 20.73 -3.97
CA ILE A 68 16.17 20.12 -4.34
C ILE A 68 17.07 21.16 -5.02
N ARG A 69 16.53 22.02 -5.90
CA ARG A 69 17.27 23.13 -6.53
C ARG A 69 17.73 24.18 -5.52
N ARG A 70 16.92 24.50 -4.50
CA ARG A 70 17.30 25.48 -3.45
C ARG A 70 18.51 25.04 -2.61
N SER A 71 18.72 23.73 -2.44
CA SER A 71 19.84 23.18 -1.65
C SER A 71 21.18 23.09 -2.38
N ARG A 72 21.21 23.28 -3.70
CA ARG A 72 22.43 23.16 -4.52
C ARG A 72 22.77 24.50 -5.17
N GLY A 73 23.50 25.33 -4.44
CA GLY A 73 24.45 26.32 -4.97
C GLY A 73 23.98 27.21 -6.14
N ARG A 74 23.54 28.42 -5.79
CA ARG A 74 23.57 29.68 -6.56
C ARG A 74 23.96 29.56 -8.05
N VAL A 75 22.98 29.38 -8.91
CA VAL A 75 23.08 29.74 -10.34
C VAL A 75 22.34 31.06 -10.52
N ALA A 76 23.05 32.07 -11.01
CA ALA A 76 22.52 33.39 -11.28
C ALA A 76 21.37 33.31 -12.32
N ALA A 77 20.16 33.68 -11.91
CA ALA A 77 19.06 33.93 -12.83
C ALA A 77 19.00 35.45 -13.15
N PRO A 78 18.66 35.82 -14.40
CA PRO A 78 18.60 37.22 -14.82
C PRO A 78 17.43 37.96 -14.17
N ALA A 79 17.62 39.26 -13.96
CA ALA A 79 16.69 40.16 -13.31
C ALA A 79 15.39 40.36 -14.12
N ALA A 80 14.24 40.17 -13.48
CA ALA A 80 12.94 40.74 -13.86
C ALA A 80 11.98 40.72 -12.64
N PRO A 81 10.88 41.50 -12.67
CA PRO A 81 10.65 42.69 -11.90
C PRO A 81 10.02 42.46 -10.50
N ALA A 82 10.12 43.47 -9.64
CA ALA A 82 9.60 43.48 -8.29
C ALA A 82 8.08 43.25 -8.23
N MET A 83 7.66 42.15 -7.60
CA MET A 83 6.28 41.93 -7.17
C MET A 83 5.98 42.80 -5.94
N PRO A 84 4.80 43.43 -5.84
CA PRO A 84 4.45 44.30 -4.72
C PRO A 84 4.26 43.47 -3.45
N MET A 85 4.78 44.01 -2.34
CA MET A 85 4.62 43.47 -0.99
C MET A 85 3.12 43.28 -0.65
N PRO A 86 2.72 42.19 0.03
CA PRO A 86 1.39 42.10 0.61
C PRO A 86 1.25 43.14 1.73
N PRO A 87 0.05 43.72 1.93
CA PRO A 87 -0.16 44.72 2.97
C PRO A 87 0.07 44.10 4.37
N PRO A 88 0.55 44.90 5.34
CA PRO A 88 0.77 44.40 6.70
C PRO A 88 -0.56 43.95 7.31
N GLY A 89 -0.52 42.77 7.93
CA GLY A 89 -1.67 42.15 8.58
C GLY A 89 -2.32 43.07 9.61
N VAL A 90 -3.65 43.03 9.64
CA VAL A 90 -4.46 43.65 10.70
C VAL A 90 -4.01 43.11 12.07
N PRO A 91 -3.71 43.97 13.06
CA PRO A 91 -3.34 43.50 14.38
C PRO A 91 -4.55 42.86 15.06
N LEU A 92 -4.34 41.65 15.58
CA LEU A 92 -5.28 40.96 16.46
C LEU A 92 -5.54 41.85 17.70
N PRO A 93 -6.80 42.09 18.12
CA PRO A 93 -7.07 42.86 19.32
C PRO A 93 -6.65 42.07 20.58
N PRO A 94 -6.10 42.74 21.61
CA PRO A 94 -5.72 42.09 22.86
C PRO A 94 -6.96 41.60 23.64
N PRO A 95 -6.84 40.52 24.43
CA PRO A 95 -7.94 40.02 25.23
C PRO A 95 -8.19 40.97 26.40
N GLY A 96 -9.38 41.57 26.48
CA GLY A 96 -9.81 42.34 27.66
C GLY A 96 -10.53 43.67 27.44
N ALA A 97 -11.00 44.02 26.24
CA ALA A 97 -11.86 45.19 26.05
C ALA A 97 -13.36 44.84 26.26
N PRO A 98 -14.16 45.71 26.90
CA PRO A 98 -15.58 45.47 27.14
C PRO A 98 -16.37 45.43 25.83
N MET A 99 -17.34 44.52 25.75
CA MET A 99 -18.24 44.34 24.61
C MET A 99 -18.88 45.70 24.21
N PRO A 100 -18.94 46.05 22.91
CA PRO A 100 -19.73 47.19 22.48
C PRO A 100 -21.21 46.89 22.77
N ALA A 101 -21.88 47.85 23.42
CA ALA A 101 -23.29 47.77 23.75
C ALA A 101 -24.13 47.49 22.50
N MET A 102 -25.00 46.47 22.59
CA MET A 102 -26.02 46.24 21.57
C MET A 102 -26.93 47.47 21.46
N PRO A 103 -27.32 47.89 20.24
CA PRO A 103 -28.36 48.90 20.08
C PRO A 103 -29.69 48.36 20.65
N PRO A 104 -30.52 49.20 21.29
CA PRO A 104 -31.79 48.76 21.85
C PRO A 104 -32.72 48.30 20.72
N MET A 105 -33.30 47.11 20.87
CA MET A 105 -34.32 46.60 19.95
C MET A 105 -35.51 47.56 19.92
N PRO A 106 -36.06 47.90 18.74
CA PRO A 106 -37.33 48.62 18.67
C PRO A 106 -38.46 47.70 19.15
N ALA A 107 -39.44 48.30 19.83
CA ALA A 107 -40.59 47.64 20.40
C ALA A 107 -41.32 46.72 19.39
N ALA A 108 -41.75 45.56 19.88
CA ALA A 108 -42.58 44.62 19.12
C ALA A 108 -43.84 45.31 18.57
N PRO A 109 -44.16 45.18 17.27
CA PRO A 109 -45.47 45.61 16.78
C PRO A 109 -46.54 44.63 17.29
N ALA A 110 -47.66 45.18 17.73
CA ALA A 110 -48.83 44.45 18.20
C ALA A 110 -49.27 43.37 17.19
N MET A 111 -49.50 42.16 17.69
CA MET A 111 -50.09 41.05 16.94
C MET A 111 -51.48 41.46 16.40
N PRO A 112 -51.78 41.28 15.10
CA PRO A 112 -53.15 41.43 14.60
C PRO A 112 -54.02 40.26 15.07
N PRO A 113 -55.35 40.44 15.21
CA PRO A 113 -56.26 39.38 15.62
C PRO A 113 -56.28 38.24 14.57
N PRO A 114 -56.46 36.98 14.99
CA PRO A 114 -56.47 35.85 14.06
C PRO A 114 -57.72 35.93 13.18
N MET A 115 -57.53 35.97 11.87
CA MET A 115 -58.58 35.75 10.88
C MET A 115 -59.09 34.30 11.00
N PRO A 116 -60.41 34.03 10.84
CA PRO A 116 -60.92 32.67 10.77
C PRO A 116 -60.50 32.03 9.44
N ALA A 117 -59.86 30.86 9.50
CA ALA A 117 -59.55 30.07 8.31
C ALA A 117 -60.85 29.49 7.70
N PRO A 118 -60.98 29.45 6.36
CA PRO A 118 -62.15 28.89 5.69
C PRO A 118 -62.07 27.36 5.69
N GLY A 119 -63.15 26.68 6.09
CA GLY A 119 -63.29 25.22 5.90
C GLY A 119 -63.63 24.38 7.13
N ALA A 120 -64.28 24.93 8.17
CA ALA A 120 -64.83 24.10 9.24
C ALA A 120 -66.08 23.32 8.74
N PRO A 121 -66.14 21.98 8.85
CA PRO A 121 -67.39 21.24 8.65
C PRO A 121 -68.36 21.52 9.82
N PRO A 122 -69.69 21.41 9.60
CA PRO A 122 -70.67 21.78 10.61
C PRO A 122 -70.56 20.85 11.81
N ALA A 123 -70.51 21.44 13.01
CA ALA A 123 -70.60 20.71 14.26
C ALA A 123 -71.98 20.03 14.34
N VAL A 124 -72.01 18.71 14.14
CA VAL A 124 -73.19 17.89 14.39
C VAL A 124 -73.25 17.67 15.90
N ALA A 125 -74.22 18.29 16.55
CA ALA A 125 -74.63 17.94 17.90
C ALA A 125 -75.33 16.57 17.87
N GLY A 126 -74.77 15.59 18.57
CA GLY A 126 -75.35 14.27 18.77
C GLY A 126 -74.55 13.52 19.83
N ASP A 127 -75.23 13.13 20.90
CA ASP A 127 -74.67 12.44 22.06
C ASP A 127 -73.91 11.16 21.68
N GLY A 128 -72.65 11.07 22.12
CA GLY A 128 -71.81 9.89 21.93
C GLY A 128 -70.32 10.25 22.00
N GLU A 129 -69.72 10.04 23.18
CA GLU A 129 -68.28 9.85 23.41
C GLU A 129 -67.32 10.76 22.59
N ASN A 130 -67.09 11.98 23.08
CA ASN A 130 -66.00 12.83 22.59
C ASN A 130 -64.64 12.29 23.05
N VAL A 131 -64.22 11.15 22.52
CA VAL A 131 -62.82 10.71 22.66
C VAL A 131 -62.02 11.43 21.58
N ALA A 132 -61.26 12.44 21.99
CA ALA A 132 -60.26 13.05 21.13
C ALA A 132 -59.27 11.95 20.67
N ARG A 133 -59.33 11.57 19.40
CA ARG A 133 -58.36 10.62 18.83
C ARG A 133 -56.99 11.30 18.82
N ARG A 134 -56.05 10.77 19.59
CA ARG A 134 -54.65 11.22 19.61
C ARG A 134 -54.05 10.99 18.23
N LEU A 135 -53.85 12.06 17.47
CA LEU A 135 -53.18 12.01 16.17
C LEU A 135 -51.68 11.84 16.45
N VAL A 136 -51.22 10.59 16.43
CA VAL A 136 -49.79 10.28 16.49
C VAL A 136 -49.25 10.46 15.09
N VAL A 137 -48.47 11.52 14.87
CA VAL A 137 -47.76 11.70 13.61
C VAL A 137 -46.71 10.59 13.54
N ALA A 138 -46.88 9.66 12.61
CA ALA A 138 -46.04 8.47 12.49
C ALA A 138 -44.63 8.77 11.93
N ARG A 139 -44.41 9.99 11.43
CA ARG A 139 -43.12 10.45 10.92
C ARG A 139 -42.77 11.79 11.53
N ASP A 140 -41.75 11.77 12.38
CA ASP A 140 -41.15 12.98 12.91
C ASP A 140 -40.00 13.42 12.00
N ALA A 141 -39.87 14.73 11.77
CA ALA A 141 -38.83 15.27 10.90
C ALA A 141 -37.42 14.93 11.42
N GLN A 142 -37.28 14.81 12.75
CA GLN A 142 -36.04 14.35 13.36
C GLN A 142 -35.73 12.90 13.01
N SER A 143 -36.75 12.02 12.98
CA SER A 143 -36.58 10.61 12.62
C SER A 143 -36.19 10.43 11.16
N GLU A 144 -36.74 11.24 10.24
CA GLU A 144 -36.34 11.19 8.83
C GLU A 144 -34.87 11.66 8.66
N MET A 145 -34.48 12.73 9.35
CA MET A 145 -33.09 13.20 9.37
C MET A 145 -32.13 12.14 9.95
N GLU A 146 -32.49 11.49 11.06
CA GLU A 146 -31.68 10.42 11.65
C GLU A 146 -31.50 9.25 10.67
N SER A 147 -32.57 8.86 9.96
CA SER A 147 -32.49 7.80 8.94
C SER A 147 -31.61 8.16 7.74
N GLU A 148 -31.62 9.42 7.31
CA GLU A 148 -30.75 9.91 6.22
C GLU A 148 -29.29 9.90 6.65
N ILE A 149 -29.00 10.32 7.89
CA ILE A 149 -27.65 10.28 8.46
C ILE A 149 -27.14 8.84 8.55
N GLU A 150 -27.97 7.90 9.01
CA GLU A 150 -27.61 6.48 9.08
C GLU A 150 -27.27 5.92 7.70
N THR A 151 -28.12 6.20 6.70
CA THR A 151 -27.91 5.78 5.30
C THR A 151 -26.61 6.37 4.75
N TYR A 152 -26.35 7.66 4.95
CA TYR A 152 -25.12 8.30 4.49
C TYR A 152 -23.85 7.72 5.13
N VAL A 153 -23.91 7.41 6.44
CA VAL A 153 -22.79 6.76 7.14
C VAL A 153 -22.57 5.34 6.62
N GLU A 154 -23.64 4.59 6.37
CA GLU A 154 -23.57 3.23 5.83
C GLU A 154 -23.00 3.22 4.41
N GLU A 155 -23.48 4.08 3.52
CA GLU A 155 -22.90 4.27 2.18
C GLU A 155 -21.41 4.61 2.25
N ARG A 156 -21.02 5.48 3.18
CA ARG A 156 -19.61 5.86 3.36
C ARG A 156 -18.77 4.69 3.88
N ARG A 157 -19.33 3.83 4.73
CA ARG A 157 -18.67 2.59 5.19
C ARG A 157 -18.51 1.61 4.05
N VAL A 158 -19.55 1.39 3.24
CA VAL A 158 -19.52 0.53 2.05
C VAL A 158 -18.46 1.01 1.06
N LYS A 159 -18.48 2.30 0.69
CA LYS A 159 -17.46 2.90 -0.21
C LYS A 159 -16.04 2.72 0.33
N ARG A 160 -15.82 2.94 1.63
CA ARG A 160 -14.50 2.73 2.26
C ARG A 160 -14.09 1.27 2.28
N ALA A 161 -15.02 0.35 2.53
CA ALA A 161 -14.76 -1.09 2.52
C ALA A 161 -14.39 -1.56 1.10
N GLU A 162 -15.08 -1.06 0.08
CA GLU A 162 -14.76 -1.36 -1.32
C GLU A 162 -13.36 -0.85 -1.70
N ILE A 163 -13.05 0.42 -1.39
CA ILE A 163 -11.72 1.00 -1.64
C ILE A 163 -10.64 0.20 -0.92
N ARG A 164 -10.87 -0.15 0.36
CA ARG A 164 -9.93 -0.97 1.14
C ARG A 164 -9.72 -2.34 0.51
N GLY A 165 -10.79 -3.01 0.11
CA GLY A 165 -10.74 -4.32 -0.55
C GLY A 165 -9.99 -4.27 -1.87
N ARG A 166 -10.21 -3.22 -2.68
CA ARG A 166 -9.50 -2.99 -3.95
C ARG A 166 -8.00 -2.79 -3.71
N ILE A 167 -7.62 -1.95 -2.74
CA ILE A 167 -6.22 -1.69 -2.38
C ILE A 167 -5.55 -2.97 -1.88
N GLU A 168 -6.20 -3.72 -1.00
CA GLU A 168 -5.65 -4.95 -0.45
C GLU A 168 -5.42 -5.99 -1.54
N ARG A 169 -6.40 -6.21 -2.41
CA ARG A 169 -6.28 -7.13 -3.55
C ARG A 169 -5.10 -6.76 -4.44
N ARG A 170 -4.97 -5.47 -4.80
CA ARG A 170 -3.84 -4.96 -5.60
C ARG A 170 -2.50 -5.19 -4.91
N ARG A 171 -2.41 -4.93 -3.59
CA ARG A 171 -1.19 -5.18 -2.81
C ARG A 171 -0.83 -6.66 -2.75
N ARG A 172 -1.81 -7.55 -2.58
CA ARG A 172 -1.60 -9.01 -2.59
C ARG A 172 -1.09 -9.49 -3.94
N MET A 173 -1.68 -9.03 -5.05
CA MET A 173 -1.20 -9.37 -6.40
C MET A 173 0.22 -8.88 -6.64
N ALA A 174 0.52 -7.62 -6.32
CA ALA A 174 1.86 -7.06 -6.49
C ALA A 174 2.92 -7.79 -5.63
N LEU A 175 2.55 -8.26 -4.43
CA LEU A 175 3.44 -9.06 -3.60
C LEU A 175 3.67 -10.45 -4.22
N ALA A 176 2.63 -11.08 -4.74
CA ALA A 176 2.73 -12.37 -5.44
C ALA A 176 3.63 -12.26 -6.68
N GLU A 177 3.46 -11.20 -7.47
CA GLU A 177 4.30 -10.92 -8.64
C GLU A 177 5.77 -10.74 -8.27
N ARG A 178 6.07 -9.95 -7.22
CA ARG A 178 7.45 -9.79 -6.73
C ARG A 178 8.05 -11.11 -6.25
N ARG A 179 7.26 -11.95 -5.58
CA ARG A 179 7.70 -13.29 -5.15
C ARG A 179 7.97 -14.19 -6.35
N ALA A 180 7.07 -14.21 -7.34
CA ALA A 180 7.24 -14.97 -8.57
C ALA A 180 8.48 -14.51 -9.36
N ALA A 181 8.67 -13.20 -9.52
CA ALA A 181 9.84 -12.64 -10.17
C ALA A 181 11.14 -13.01 -9.45
N LYS A 182 11.14 -13.00 -8.10
CA LYS A 182 12.27 -13.48 -7.32
C LYS A 182 12.54 -14.95 -7.59
N VAL A 183 11.53 -15.82 -7.51
CA VAL A 183 11.67 -17.26 -7.81
C VAL A 183 12.25 -17.47 -9.20
N ARG A 184 11.73 -16.78 -10.23
CA ARG A 184 12.27 -16.82 -11.60
C ARG A 184 13.76 -16.47 -11.65
N MET A 185 14.18 -15.42 -10.95
CA MET A 185 15.60 -15.04 -10.87
C MET A 185 16.47 -16.14 -10.23
N TRP A 186 15.96 -16.87 -9.24
CA TRP A 186 16.69 -18.02 -8.67
C TRP A 186 16.75 -19.18 -9.65
N THR A 187 15.65 -19.48 -10.35
CA THR A 187 15.59 -20.54 -11.36
C THR A 187 16.48 -20.26 -12.56
N GLU A 188 16.65 -19.00 -12.98
CA GLU A 188 17.57 -18.63 -14.07
C GLU A 188 19.05 -18.78 -13.72
N LEU A 189 19.41 -18.74 -12.43
CA LEU A 189 20.79 -18.90 -11.96
C LEU A 189 21.16 -20.37 -11.77
N GLU A 190 20.19 -21.19 -11.40
CA GLU A 190 20.33 -22.64 -11.36
C GLU A 190 20.31 -23.13 -12.82
N ASP A 191 21.26 -23.96 -13.24
CA ASP A 191 21.36 -24.49 -14.61
C ASP A 191 20.28 -25.58 -14.86
N GLY A 192 19.07 -25.31 -14.37
CA GLY A 192 17.91 -26.18 -14.39
C GLY A 192 17.20 -26.09 -15.73
N GLU A 193 16.85 -27.26 -16.27
CA GLU A 193 16.06 -27.38 -17.49
C GLU A 193 14.61 -26.93 -17.23
N ASP A 194 14.09 -26.03 -18.07
CA ASP A 194 12.68 -25.62 -18.02
C ASP A 194 11.79 -26.70 -18.67
N LEU A 195 11.34 -27.64 -17.84
CA LEU A 195 10.45 -28.72 -18.26
C LEU A 195 9.12 -28.20 -18.80
N GLY A 196 8.64 -27.04 -18.34
CA GLY A 196 7.40 -26.43 -18.84
C GLY A 196 7.55 -25.98 -20.29
N ALA A 197 8.63 -25.26 -20.60
CA ALA A 197 8.93 -24.86 -21.98
C ALA A 197 9.23 -26.06 -22.89
N LEU A 198 9.90 -27.08 -22.37
CA LEU A 198 10.20 -28.30 -23.11
C LEU A 198 8.92 -29.07 -23.45
N LEU A 199 8.03 -29.27 -22.48
CA LEU A 199 6.76 -29.97 -22.67
C LEU A 199 5.76 -29.21 -23.56
N ASN A 200 5.96 -27.92 -23.78
CA ASN A 200 5.12 -27.14 -24.70
C ASN A 200 5.44 -27.44 -26.18
N ARG A 201 6.56 -28.12 -26.48
CA ARG A 201 6.90 -28.56 -27.84
C ARG A 201 6.10 -29.82 -28.20
N ALA A 202 5.46 -29.85 -29.37
CA ALA A 202 4.68 -31.00 -29.82
C ALA A 202 5.47 -32.32 -29.84
N ASP A 203 6.77 -32.26 -30.16
CA ASP A 203 7.66 -33.41 -30.29
C ASP A 203 8.70 -33.45 -29.16
N HIS A 204 8.26 -33.31 -27.90
CA HIS A 204 9.17 -33.33 -26.75
C HIS A 204 9.80 -34.71 -26.46
N GLY A 205 9.26 -35.80 -27.01
CA GLY A 205 9.80 -37.16 -26.85
C GLY A 205 9.70 -37.77 -25.44
N LEU A 206 9.28 -36.98 -24.44
CA LEU A 206 9.08 -37.40 -23.06
C LEU A 206 7.67 -37.96 -22.81
N THR A 207 7.59 -38.99 -21.96
CA THR A 207 6.33 -39.54 -21.45
C THR A 207 5.97 -38.83 -20.14
N VAL A 208 4.78 -38.24 -20.07
CA VAL A 208 4.28 -37.55 -18.87
C VAL A 208 3.38 -38.50 -18.08
N ILE A 209 3.70 -38.71 -16.80
CA ILE A 209 2.94 -39.52 -15.84
C ILE A 209 2.24 -38.57 -14.87
N ASP A 210 0.92 -38.65 -14.76
CA ASP A 210 0.14 -37.81 -13.85
C ASP A 210 0.06 -38.43 -12.45
N GLU A 211 0.39 -37.66 -11.40
CA GLU A 211 0.30 -38.12 -10.00
C GLU A 211 -0.29 -37.02 -9.09
N PRO A 212 -1.40 -37.26 -8.36
CA PRO A 212 -2.25 -38.45 -8.40
C PRO A 212 -2.97 -38.59 -9.76
N GLU A 213 -3.23 -39.83 -10.17
CA GLU A 213 -3.96 -40.13 -11.41
C GLU A 213 -5.37 -39.50 -11.41
N ASN A 214 -6.01 -39.49 -10.25
CA ASN A 214 -7.30 -38.83 -10.03
C ASN A 214 -7.17 -37.75 -8.93
N PRO A 215 -6.93 -36.48 -9.31
CA PRO A 215 -6.83 -35.38 -8.34
C PRO A 215 -8.20 -34.97 -7.80
N ASP A 216 -8.20 -34.37 -6.60
CA ASP A 216 -9.39 -33.72 -6.05
C ASP A 216 -9.56 -32.33 -6.68
N ASP A 217 -10.55 -32.20 -7.57
CA ASP A 217 -10.87 -30.94 -8.27
C ASP A 217 -11.59 -29.90 -7.39
N SER A 218 -11.81 -30.19 -6.10
CA SER A 218 -12.47 -29.26 -5.18
C SER A 218 -11.65 -28.00 -4.87
N ALA A 219 -10.33 -28.05 -5.05
CA ALA A 219 -9.42 -26.94 -4.76
C ALA A 219 -8.53 -26.63 -5.96
N PRO A 220 -8.07 -25.37 -6.13
CA PRO A 220 -7.12 -25.03 -7.19
C PRO A 220 -5.85 -25.89 -7.04
N LEU A 221 -5.45 -26.59 -8.10
CA LEU A 221 -4.29 -27.47 -8.09
C LEU A 221 -3.03 -26.73 -8.57
N GLY A 222 -1.94 -26.87 -7.81
CA GLY A 222 -0.59 -26.52 -8.23
C GLY A 222 0.02 -27.67 -9.02
N VAL A 223 0.64 -27.37 -10.15
CA VAL A 223 1.32 -28.35 -11.00
C VAL A 223 2.83 -28.19 -10.89
N SER A 224 3.53 -29.29 -10.64
CA SER A 224 5.00 -29.35 -10.67
C SER A 224 5.45 -30.50 -11.58
N TYR A 225 6.51 -30.28 -12.35
CA TYR A 225 7.10 -31.30 -13.21
C TYR A 225 8.42 -31.78 -12.62
N VAL A 226 8.59 -33.09 -12.49
CA VAL A 226 9.81 -33.72 -11.98
C VAL A 226 10.31 -34.73 -12.99
N ARG A 227 11.56 -34.59 -13.43
CA ARG A 227 12.19 -35.56 -14.33
C ARG A 227 12.67 -36.77 -13.50
N ILE A 228 12.19 -37.97 -13.81
CA ILE A 228 12.68 -39.20 -13.18
C ILE A 228 13.88 -39.73 -13.96
N ASP A 229 13.72 -39.81 -15.28
CA ASP A 229 14.68 -40.39 -16.21
C ASP A 229 14.83 -39.54 -17.46
N GLU A 230 15.66 -39.98 -18.40
CA GLU A 230 15.88 -39.28 -19.67
C GLU A 230 14.60 -39.18 -20.53
N SER A 231 13.67 -40.13 -20.43
CA SER A 231 12.45 -40.18 -21.25
C SER A 231 11.14 -39.98 -20.48
N ARG A 232 11.18 -39.78 -19.15
CA ARG A 232 9.97 -39.75 -18.29
C ARG A 232 9.94 -38.56 -17.34
N ILE A 233 8.78 -37.91 -17.28
CA ILE A 233 8.46 -36.82 -16.35
C ILE A 233 7.21 -37.17 -15.55
N ILE A 234 7.21 -36.88 -14.26
CA ILE A 234 6.01 -36.87 -13.41
C ILE A 234 5.43 -35.46 -13.39
N LYS A 235 4.12 -35.37 -13.63
CA LYS A 235 3.31 -34.18 -13.39
C LYS A 235 2.60 -34.34 -12.04
N LEU A 236 3.15 -33.71 -11.02
CA LEU A 236 2.59 -33.67 -9.68
C LEU A 236 1.46 -32.63 -9.61
N ARG A 237 0.27 -33.04 -9.19
CA ARG A 237 -0.89 -32.15 -8.96
C ARG A 237 -1.19 -32.08 -7.46
N ILE A 238 -0.96 -30.92 -6.85
CA ILE A 238 -1.09 -30.73 -5.39
C ILE A 238 -2.14 -29.63 -5.12
N PRO A 239 -3.15 -29.85 -4.26
CA PRO A 239 -4.12 -28.81 -3.94
C PRO A 239 -3.48 -27.63 -3.22
N LEU A 240 -3.75 -26.42 -3.72
CA LEU A 240 -3.32 -25.17 -3.13
C LEU A 240 -4.34 -24.74 -2.08
N SER A 241 -4.03 -25.02 -0.82
CA SER A 241 -4.77 -24.46 0.30
C SER A 241 -4.25 -23.06 0.61
N VAL A 242 -5.11 -22.06 0.41
CA VAL A 242 -4.88 -20.73 1.01
C VAL A 242 -5.50 -20.83 2.39
N PRO A 243 -4.71 -20.78 3.48
CA PRO A 243 -5.31 -20.69 4.81
C PRO A 243 -6.16 -19.42 4.81
N GLU A 244 -7.47 -19.58 4.92
CA GLU A 244 -8.34 -18.45 5.20
C GLU A 244 -7.81 -17.85 6.49
N LYS A 245 -7.41 -16.57 6.42
CA LYS A 245 -7.30 -15.78 7.63
C LYS A 245 -8.72 -15.74 8.20
N GLN A 246 -9.03 -16.72 9.04
CA GLN A 246 -10.10 -16.60 10.00
C GLN A 246 -9.86 -15.25 10.66
N ASP A 247 -10.85 -14.37 10.58
CA ASP A 247 -10.83 -13.11 11.30
C ASP A 247 -10.38 -13.45 12.72
N GLU A 248 -9.18 -13.00 13.08
CA GLU A 248 -8.68 -13.12 14.43
C GLU A 248 -9.62 -12.28 15.29
N THR A 249 -10.74 -12.87 15.73
CA THR A 249 -11.22 -12.60 17.08
C THR A 249 -9.99 -12.71 17.97
N PRO A 250 -9.66 -11.69 18.78
CA PRO A 250 -8.46 -11.67 19.60
C PRO A 250 -8.62 -12.69 20.74
N THR A 251 -8.56 -13.96 20.40
CA THR A 251 -8.58 -15.12 21.30
C THR A 251 -7.96 -16.28 20.53
N ASN A 252 -6.70 -16.11 20.16
CA ASN A 252 -5.80 -17.25 20.08
C ASN A 252 -4.68 -16.94 21.07
N PRO A 253 -4.59 -17.62 22.23
CA PRO A 253 -3.41 -17.47 23.05
C PRO A 253 -2.23 -17.96 22.20
N LEU A 254 -1.22 -17.11 22.06
CA LEU A 254 0.06 -17.47 21.44
C LEU A 254 0.46 -18.88 21.90
N PRO A 255 0.97 -19.76 21.00
CA PRO A 255 1.57 -21.01 21.43
C PRO A 255 2.58 -20.69 22.51
N GLN A 256 2.30 -21.13 23.74
CA GLN A 256 3.23 -20.95 24.84
C GLN A 256 4.50 -21.66 24.43
N MET A 257 5.57 -20.90 24.21
CA MET A 257 6.91 -21.45 24.17
C MET A 257 7.07 -22.33 25.41
N PRO A 258 7.71 -23.51 25.32
CA PRO A 258 7.96 -24.33 26.49
C PRO A 258 8.62 -23.43 27.55
N GLU A 259 8.04 -23.39 28.75
CA GLU A 259 8.61 -22.68 29.90
C GLU A 259 10.07 -23.09 30.02
N VAL A 260 10.96 -22.18 29.61
CA VAL A 260 12.38 -22.34 29.84
C VAL A 260 12.53 -22.18 31.34
N GLY A 261 12.71 -23.31 32.02
CA GLY A 261 12.96 -23.37 33.45
C GLY A 261 13.98 -22.32 33.85
N GLU A 262 13.72 -21.69 34.99
CA GLU A 262 14.50 -20.61 35.59
C GLU A 262 15.99 -20.75 35.28
N MET A 263 16.48 -19.92 34.36
CA MET A 263 17.91 -19.84 34.10
C MET A 263 18.60 -19.35 35.38
N PRO A 264 19.71 -19.98 35.81
CA PRO A 264 20.43 -19.52 36.99
C PRO A 264 20.84 -18.05 36.82
N PRO A 265 20.84 -17.26 37.91
CA PRO A 265 21.15 -15.83 37.83
C PRO A 265 22.53 -15.63 37.21
N MET A 266 22.60 -14.73 36.22
CA MET A 266 23.86 -14.39 35.56
C MET A 266 24.88 -13.89 36.60
N PRO A 267 26.16 -14.32 36.52
CA PRO A 267 27.19 -13.76 37.37
C PRO A 267 27.36 -12.26 37.09
N PRO A 268 27.70 -11.46 38.10
CA PRO A 268 27.88 -10.02 37.92
C PRO A 268 28.97 -9.75 36.88
N PRO A 269 28.82 -8.69 36.06
CA PRO A 269 29.78 -8.36 35.03
C PRO A 269 31.13 -8.10 35.69
N SER A 270 32.09 -9.00 35.43
CA SER A 270 33.48 -8.76 35.79
C SER A 270 33.94 -7.54 35.00
N GLY A 271 34.49 -6.56 35.71
CA GLY A 271 35.01 -5.32 35.14
C GLY A 271 36.04 -5.58 34.05
N ASP A 272 36.16 -4.57 33.18
CA ASP A 272 37.10 -4.44 32.07
C ASP A 272 36.76 -5.16 30.76
N LEU A 273 35.67 -4.71 30.12
CA LEU A 273 35.59 -4.76 28.66
C LEU A 273 36.53 -3.70 28.08
N PRO A 274 37.47 -4.04 27.18
CA PRO A 274 38.31 -3.05 26.53
C PRO A 274 37.42 -2.11 25.69
N PRO A 275 37.75 -0.81 25.61
CA PRO A 275 36.97 0.14 24.84
C PRO A 275 36.91 -0.30 23.36
N PRO A 276 35.75 -0.09 22.70
CA PRO A 276 35.59 -0.46 21.30
C PRO A 276 36.65 0.22 20.43
N PRO A 277 37.20 -0.47 19.41
CA PRO A 277 38.17 0.10 18.49
C PRO A 277 37.61 1.39 17.87
N GLY A 278 38.37 2.49 17.98
CA GLY A 278 37.99 3.78 17.40
C GLY A 278 37.77 3.66 15.89
N MET A 279 36.67 4.25 15.41
CA MET A 279 36.39 4.31 13.97
C MET A 279 37.56 5.00 13.24
N PRO A 280 38.04 4.45 12.11
CA PRO A 280 39.08 5.11 11.33
C PRO A 280 38.61 6.50 10.91
N GLY A 281 39.45 7.51 11.13
CA GLY A 281 39.16 8.90 10.81
C GLY A 281 38.77 9.06 9.35
N MET A 282 37.67 9.78 9.11
CA MET A 282 37.21 10.11 7.76
C MET A 282 38.33 10.85 7.01
N PRO A 283 38.64 10.49 5.75
CA PRO A 283 39.68 11.20 4.99
C PRO A 283 39.27 12.66 4.81
N PRO A 284 40.23 13.60 4.88
CA PRO A 284 39.93 15.02 4.70
C PRO A 284 39.34 15.24 3.29
N PRO A 285 38.37 16.17 3.16
CA PRO A 285 37.80 16.51 1.87
C PRO A 285 38.88 17.06 0.93
N PRO A 286 38.78 16.81 -0.39
CA PRO A 286 39.74 17.29 -1.36
C PRO A 286 39.77 18.83 -1.36
N PRO A 287 40.95 19.44 -1.62
CA PRO A 287 41.08 20.89 -1.71
C PRO A 287 40.24 21.44 -2.86
N PRO A 288 39.70 22.67 -2.73
CA PRO A 288 38.96 23.31 -3.80
C PRO A 288 39.88 23.51 -5.03
N PRO A 289 39.33 23.44 -6.25
CA PRO A 289 40.11 23.68 -7.46
C PRO A 289 40.69 25.09 -7.44
N SER A 290 42.01 25.18 -7.63
CA SER A 290 42.70 26.44 -7.88
C SER A 290 42.16 27.06 -9.17
N LEU A 291 41.67 28.30 -9.06
CA LEU A 291 41.33 29.16 -10.20
C LEU A 291 42.58 29.51 -11.01
#